data_AF-A0A8B6CAF4-F1
#
_entry.id   AF-A0A8B6CAF4-F1
#
_cell.length_a   1.000
_cell.length_b   1.000
_cell.length_c   1.000
_cell.angle_alpha   90.00
_cell.angle_beta   90.00
_cell.angle_gamma   90.00
#
_symmetry.space_group_name_H-M   'P 1'
#
loop_
_entity.id
_entity.type
_entity.pdbx_description
1 polymer ?
#
loop_
_entity_poly.entity_id
_entity_poly.type
_entity_poly.pdbx_seq_one_letter_code
_entity_poly.pdbx_strand_id
1 'polypeptide(L)'
;MKASLYTVTSAFHYVRLIYKIGKRRSGGLAVAYKNHLKDNIEYIKTESKFVLWCKISKVINRLDDILLGIIYIPPEYTSYSSIDAINEIEMELFELSHKFSKCLLVGDFNARTGSEDDFIFVPDSESHVVDIENIQINAVCNLDQYDFSRKRNSRDKNKNRFGNQLLEFCKGNNFFIMNGRTLGDIDGKFTCRNSSVVDYCLCSAELIQNFTDFKVHDFSSLYSDVHSPIEISLKQPDQEVSTKGSDDTRTK
;
A
#
# COMPACT_ATOMS: atom_id res chain seq x y z
N MET A 1 0.18 6.19 -18.51
CA MET A 1 -1.25 5.88 -18.34
C MET A 1 -1.52 5.90 -16.83
N LYS A 2 -2.35 6.82 -16.31
CA LYS A 2 -2.64 6.88 -14.86
C LYS A 2 -3.48 5.66 -14.46
N ALA A 3 -2.88 4.70 -13.77
CA ALA A 3 -3.61 3.66 -13.06
C ALA A 3 -4.05 4.23 -11.71
N SER A 4 -5.03 5.13 -11.74
CA SER A 4 -5.69 5.59 -10.53
C SER A 4 -6.69 4.50 -10.11
N LEU A 5 -6.50 3.97 -8.91
CA LEU A 5 -7.51 3.14 -8.25
C LEU A 5 -8.64 4.07 -7.78
N TYR A 6 -9.52 4.44 -8.71
CA TYR A 6 -10.67 5.30 -8.40
C TYR A 6 -11.82 4.46 -7.87
N THR A 7 -12.25 4.75 -6.64
CA THR A 7 -13.66 4.54 -6.26
C THR A 7 -14.49 5.62 -6.96
N VAL A 8 -14.99 5.25 -8.14
CA VAL A 8 -16.08 5.88 -8.93
C VAL A 8 -15.84 7.31 -9.42
N THR A 9 -15.43 7.43 -10.69
CA THR A 9 -16.19 8.13 -11.76
C THR A 9 -15.50 7.91 -13.12
N SER A 10 -15.91 6.87 -13.85
CA SER A 10 -15.96 6.77 -15.33
C SER A 10 -16.20 5.30 -15.69
N ALA A 11 -17.41 4.98 -16.19
CA ALA A 11 -17.83 3.69 -16.77
C ALA A 11 -16.93 2.46 -16.44
N PHE A 12 -17.09 1.89 -15.25
CA PHE A 12 -16.54 0.57 -14.92
C PHE A 12 -17.59 -0.49 -15.20
N HIS A 13 -17.24 -1.54 -15.94
CA HIS A 13 -18.00 -2.79 -15.91
C HIS A 13 -17.71 -3.50 -14.57
N TYR A 14 -18.78 -3.86 -13.88
CA TYR A 14 -18.80 -4.34 -12.50
C TYR A 14 -18.51 -5.84 -12.45
N VAL A 15 -17.35 -6.24 -11.90
CA VAL A 15 -17.13 -7.62 -11.44
C VAL A 15 -16.96 -7.58 -9.93
N ARG A 16 -17.99 -8.06 -9.22
CA ARG A 16 -18.03 -8.11 -7.76
C ARG A 16 -17.58 -9.49 -7.30
N LEU A 17 -16.33 -9.63 -6.87
CA LEU A 17 -15.91 -10.78 -6.07
C LEU A 17 -16.28 -10.47 -4.61
N ILE A 18 -17.42 -11.00 -4.15
CA ILE A 18 -17.83 -10.92 -2.74
C ILE A 18 -17.11 -12.05 -1.99
N TYR A 19 -16.18 -11.72 -1.10
CA TYR A 19 -15.81 -12.66 -0.05
C TYR A 19 -16.88 -12.62 1.04
N LYS A 20 -17.71 -13.67 1.12
CA LYS A 20 -18.73 -13.82 2.16
C LYS A 20 -18.08 -14.37 3.43
N ILE A 21 -17.68 -13.48 4.33
CA ILE A 21 -17.32 -13.86 5.70
C ILE A 21 -18.65 -14.07 6.46
N GLY A 22 -19.18 -15.29 6.44
CA GLY A 22 -20.24 -15.75 7.35
C GLY A 22 -21.68 -15.84 6.83
N LYS A 23 -22.51 -16.62 7.56
CA LYS A 23 -23.89 -17.00 7.21
C LYS A 23 -24.97 -15.94 7.51
N ARG A 24 -24.68 -14.84 8.19
CA ARG A 24 -25.61 -13.72 8.45
C ARG A 24 -24.92 -12.38 8.17
N ARG A 25 -25.63 -11.48 7.49
CA ARG A 25 -25.14 -10.22 6.86
C ARG A 25 -24.39 -9.28 7.81
N SER A 26 -23.17 -8.86 7.45
CA SER A 26 -22.79 -7.46 7.12
C SER A 26 -21.25 -7.31 7.02
N GLY A 27 -20.71 -6.99 5.84
CA GLY A 27 -19.28 -6.78 5.59
C GLY A 27 -18.72 -7.58 4.41
N GLY A 28 -17.61 -7.13 3.84
CA GLY A 28 -16.89 -7.84 2.78
C GLY A 28 -15.94 -6.92 2.01
N LEU A 29 -14.72 -7.40 1.79
CA LEU A 29 -13.75 -6.77 0.91
C LEU A 29 -14.12 -7.02 -0.55
N ALA A 30 -13.87 -6.04 -1.41
CA ALA A 30 -14.11 -6.14 -2.84
C ALA A 30 -13.03 -5.38 -3.61
N VAL A 31 -12.66 -5.92 -4.77
CA VAL A 31 -11.80 -5.26 -5.75
C VAL A 31 -12.59 -5.07 -7.03
N ALA A 32 -12.59 -3.85 -7.56
CA ALA A 32 -13.15 -3.53 -8.85
C ALA A 32 -12.05 -2.98 -9.76
N TYR A 33 -12.04 -3.41 -11.02
CA TYR A 33 -11.05 -2.99 -12.01
C TYR A 33 -11.70 -2.78 -13.38
N LYS A 34 -11.03 -2.02 -14.25
CA LYS A 34 -11.50 -1.79 -15.63
C LYS A 34 -11.43 -3.10 -16.42
N ASN A 35 -12.41 -3.34 -17.30
CA ASN A 35 -12.52 -4.61 -18.04
C ASN A 35 -11.26 -5.01 -18.80
N HIS A 36 -10.53 -4.04 -19.37
CA HIS A 36 -9.28 -4.30 -20.09
C HIS A 36 -8.11 -4.76 -19.20
N LEU A 37 -8.26 -4.70 -17.86
CA LEU A 37 -7.26 -5.16 -16.90
C LEU A 37 -7.54 -6.59 -16.39
N LYS A 38 -8.68 -7.18 -16.78
CA LYS A 38 -9.16 -8.45 -16.25
C LYS A 38 -8.13 -9.57 -16.34
N ASP A 39 -7.48 -9.72 -17.48
CA ASP A 39 -6.53 -10.81 -17.74
C ASP A 39 -5.17 -10.60 -17.07
N ASN A 40 -5.01 -9.47 -16.37
CA ASN A 40 -3.77 -9.08 -15.72
C ASN A 40 -3.96 -8.82 -14.22
N ILE A 41 -5.16 -9.07 -13.68
CA ILE A 41 -5.43 -9.05 -12.25
C ILE A 41 -5.87 -10.45 -11.83
N GLU A 42 -5.09 -11.07 -10.96
CA GLU A 42 -5.34 -12.43 -10.47
C GLU A 42 -5.66 -12.40 -8.98
N TYR A 43 -6.79 -12.98 -8.59
CA TYR A 43 -7.13 -13.14 -7.17
C TYR A 43 -6.32 -14.29 -6.57
N ILE A 44 -5.69 -14.03 -5.42
CA ILE A 44 -4.95 -15.04 -4.66
C ILE A 44 -5.84 -15.47 -3.51
N LYS A 45 -6.33 -16.72 -3.56
CA LYS A 45 -7.21 -17.26 -2.53
C LYS A 45 -6.40 -17.62 -1.28
N THR A 46 -6.78 -17.03 -0.15
CA THR A 46 -6.30 -17.39 1.20
C THR A 46 -7.50 -17.58 2.13
N GLU A 47 -7.27 -18.11 3.33
CA GLU A 47 -8.30 -18.24 4.36
C GLU A 47 -8.45 -16.95 5.21
N SER A 48 -7.84 -15.84 4.76
CA SER A 48 -7.83 -14.58 5.49
C SER A 48 -9.22 -14.05 5.76
N LYS A 49 -9.36 -13.40 6.92
CA LYS A 49 -10.53 -12.62 7.29
C LYS A 49 -10.31 -11.11 7.16
N PHE A 50 -9.05 -10.68 7.07
CA PHE A 50 -8.66 -9.28 7.17
C PHE A 50 -8.11 -8.72 5.87
N VAL A 51 -7.58 -9.57 4.98
CA VAL A 51 -6.98 -9.13 3.73
C VAL A 51 -7.52 -9.90 2.52
N LEU A 52 -7.74 -9.18 1.42
CA LEU A 52 -8.02 -9.73 0.11
C LEU A 52 -6.79 -9.52 -0.77
N TRP A 53 -6.14 -10.61 -1.17
CA TRP A 53 -4.94 -10.57 -1.99
C TRP A 53 -5.24 -10.62 -3.48
N CYS A 54 -4.60 -9.73 -4.24
CA CYS A 54 -4.60 -9.72 -5.69
C CYS A 54 -3.17 -9.55 -6.21
N LYS A 55 -2.84 -10.25 -7.29
CA LYS A 55 -1.67 -9.94 -8.11
C LYS A 55 -2.07 -8.96 -9.20
N ILE A 56 -1.32 -7.88 -9.35
CA ILE A 56 -1.35 -7.01 -10.54
C ILE A 56 -0.15 -7.39 -11.40
N SER A 57 -0.42 -7.87 -12.61
CA SER A 57 0.63 -8.36 -13.49
C SER A 57 1.55 -7.25 -13.98
N LYS A 58 2.84 -7.60 -14.08
CA LYS A 58 3.87 -6.83 -14.76
C LYS A 58 3.48 -6.32 -16.15
N VAL A 59 2.56 -7.02 -16.83
CA VAL A 59 2.09 -6.62 -18.16
C VAL A 59 1.39 -5.25 -18.14
N ILE A 60 0.64 -4.93 -17.09
CA ILE A 60 -0.03 -3.61 -16.96
C ILE A 60 0.94 -2.55 -16.46
N ASN A 61 1.67 -2.87 -15.41
CA ASN A 61 2.45 -1.88 -14.68
C ASN A 61 3.85 -1.69 -15.31
N ARG A 62 4.31 -2.59 -16.19
CA ARG A 62 5.65 -2.69 -16.81
C ARG A 62 6.80 -2.82 -15.80
N LEU A 63 6.47 -3.17 -14.56
CA LEU A 63 7.36 -3.42 -13.43
C LEU A 63 7.50 -4.94 -13.25
N ASP A 64 7.53 -5.38 -12.00
CA ASP A 64 7.30 -6.76 -11.62
C ASP A 64 5.83 -6.96 -11.25
N ASP A 65 5.45 -8.22 -11.05
CA ASP A 65 4.14 -8.51 -10.48
C ASP A 65 4.03 -7.86 -9.10
N ILE A 66 3.00 -7.04 -8.90
CA ILE A 66 2.74 -6.37 -7.62
C ILE A 66 1.72 -7.19 -6.85
N LEU A 67 2.05 -7.50 -5.60
CA LEU A 67 1.08 -8.01 -4.64
C LEU A 67 0.28 -6.84 -4.05
N LEU A 68 -1.05 -6.90 -4.18
CA LEU A 68 -1.98 -5.94 -3.60
C LEU A 68 -2.79 -6.63 -2.51
N GLY A 69 -2.64 -6.19 -1.27
CA GLY A 69 -3.49 -6.57 -0.15
C GLY A 69 -4.52 -5.49 0.14
N ILE A 70 -5.81 -5.78 -0.04
CA ILE A 70 -6.88 -4.88 0.43
C ILE A 70 -7.26 -5.28 1.85
N ILE A 71 -7.15 -4.35 2.80
CA ILE A 71 -7.27 -4.63 4.22
C ILE A 71 -8.54 -4.03 4.80
N TYR A 72 -9.17 -4.81 5.68
CA TYR A 72 -10.19 -4.35 6.61
C TYR A 72 -9.99 -5.05 7.95
N ILE A 73 -9.50 -4.30 8.94
CA ILE A 73 -9.38 -4.76 10.33
C ILE A 73 -10.52 -4.11 11.12
N PRO A 74 -11.40 -4.89 11.77
CA PRO A 74 -12.47 -4.33 12.59
C PRO A 74 -11.94 -3.48 13.76
N PRO A 75 -12.64 -2.42 14.19
CA PRO A 75 -12.20 -1.58 15.31
C PRO A 75 -11.99 -2.34 16.62
N GLU A 76 -11.02 -1.91 17.46
CA GLU A 76 -10.50 -2.55 18.70
C GLU A 76 -11.54 -2.98 19.75
N TYR A 77 -12.79 -2.52 19.65
CA TYR A 77 -13.85 -2.78 20.64
C TYR A 77 -15.09 -3.45 20.04
N THR A 78 -14.97 -3.96 18.80
CA THR A 78 -16.06 -4.71 18.17
C THR A 78 -15.92 -6.19 18.49
N SER A 79 -17.03 -6.94 18.45
CA SER A 79 -17.00 -8.41 18.63
C SER A 79 -16.16 -9.16 17.59
N TYR A 80 -15.73 -8.47 16.53
CA TYR A 80 -14.94 -9.01 15.42
C TYR A 80 -13.47 -8.59 15.48
N SER A 81 -13.06 -7.78 16.46
CA SER A 81 -11.66 -7.38 16.60
C SER A 81 -10.81 -8.60 16.94
N SER A 82 -9.78 -8.86 16.12
CA SER A 82 -8.69 -9.76 16.50
C SER A 82 -7.50 -8.93 16.91
N ILE A 83 -6.99 -9.21 18.09
CA ILE A 83 -5.78 -8.59 18.63
C ILE A 83 -4.51 -8.99 17.84
N ASP A 84 -4.64 -10.08 17.09
CA ASP A 84 -3.61 -10.69 16.25
C ASP A 84 -3.83 -10.36 14.77
N ALA A 85 -4.79 -9.49 14.42
CA ALA A 85 -5.14 -9.21 13.02
C ALA A 85 -3.93 -8.79 12.17
N ILE A 86 -3.06 -7.92 12.71
CA ILE A 86 -1.85 -7.47 12.01
C ILE A 86 -0.84 -8.62 11.88
N ASN A 87 -0.68 -9.46 12.91
CA ASN A 87 0.20 -10.64 12.86
C ASN A 87 -0.31 -11.68 11.86
N GLU A 88 -1.62 -11.88 11.77
CA GLU A 88 -2.23 -12.78 10.77
C GLU A 88 -1.95 -12.29 9.34
N ILE A 89 -2.09 -10.98 9.09
CA ILE A 89 -1.73 -10.36 7.80
C ILE A 89 -0.23 -10.52 7.51
N GLU A 90 0.62 -10.33 8.52
CA GLU A 90 2.08 -10.47 8.40
C GLU A 90 2.50 -11.90 8.03
N MET A 91 1.92 -12.92 8.67
CA MET A 91 2.18 -14.32 8.33
C MET A 91 1.77 -14.63 6.89
N GLU A 92 0.60 -14.16 6.44
CA GLU A 92 0.17 -14.34 5.05
C GLU A 92 1.08 -13.60 4.06
N LEU A 93 1.54 -12.39 4.40
CA LEU A 93 2.49 -11.65 3.58
C LEU A 93 3.82 -12.42 3.46
N PHE A 94 4.33 -12.95 4.57
CA PHE A 94 5.54 -13.76 4.59
C PHE A 94 5.41 -14.99 3.68
N GLU A 95 4.28 -15.70 3.75
CA GLU A 95 3.99 -16.82 2.86
C GLU A 95 3.97 -16.42 1.37
N LEU A 96 3.56 -15.20 1.04
CA LEU A 96 3.51 -14.72 -0.36
C LEU A 96 4.81 -14.05 -0.83
N SER A 97 5.68 -13.64 0.10
CA SER A 97 6.91 -12.87 -0.17
C SER A 97 7.88 -13.56 -1.14
N HIS A 98 7.93 -14.90 -1.13
CA HIS A 98 8.78 -15.67 -2.05
C HIS A 98 8.40 -15.52 -3.54
N LYS A 99 7.19 -15.03 -3.84
CA LYS A 99 6.70 -14.78 -5.22
C LYS A 99 6.68 -13.30 -5.58
N PHE A 100 6.63 -12.42 -4.59
CA PHE A 100 6.37 -11.00 -4.79
C PHE A 100 7.34 -10.17 -3.96
N SER A 101 8.24 -9.46 -4.65
CA SER A 101 9.12 -8.47 -4.01
C SER A 101 8.46 -7.10 -3.85
N LYS A 102 7.48 -6.77 -4.70
CA LYS A 102 6.77 -5.49 -4.69
C LYS A 102 5.37 -5.65 -4.13
N CYS A 103 5.07 -4.92 -3.06
CA CYS A 103 3.79 -5.06 -2.36
C CYS A 103 3.16 -3.70 -2.00
N LEU A 104 1.84 -3.63 -2.12
CA LEU A 104 0.98 -2.56 -1.61
C LEU A 104 -0.07 -3.13 -0.68
N LEU A 105 -0.20 -2.55 0.50
CA LEU A 105 -1.27 -2.84 1.44
C LEU A 105 -2.13 -1.61 1.62
N VAL A 106 -3.43 -1.72 1.34
CA VAL A 106 -4.33 -0.56 1.27
C VAL A 106 -5.66 -0.86 1.94
N GLY A 107 -6.24 0.09 2.65
CA GLY A 107 -7.58 -0.06 3.21
C GLY A 107 -7.67 0.42 4.65
N ASP A 108 -8.72 -0.03 5.35
CA ASP A 108 -9.05 0.39 6.71
C ASP A 108 -8.37 -0.54 7.72
N PHE A 109 -7.32 -0.07 8.35
CA PHE A 109 -6.60 -0.81 9.38
C PHE A 109 -7.20 -0.61 10.77
N ASN A 110 -8.12 0.36 10.95
CA ASN A 110 -8.56 0.85 12.26
C ASN A 110 -7.41 1.14 13.25
N ALA A 111 -6.21 1.36 12.71
CA ALA A 111 -4.98 1.66 13.42
C ALA A 111 -4.80 3.18 13.45
N ARG A 112 -4.36 3.73 14.58
CA ARG A 112 -4.03 5.15 14.70
C ARG A 112 -2.57 5.24 15.07
N THR A 113 -1.74 5.67 14.14
CA THR A 113 -0.27 5.70 14.31
C THR A 113 0.26 7.05 14.78
N GLY A 114 -0.60 8.05 14.97
CA GLY A 114 -0.17 9.41 15.32
C GLY A 114 0.74 10.01 14.24
N SER A 115 1.94 10.45 14.64
CA SER A 115 3.00 10.95 13.71
C SER A 115 4.35 10.25 13.94
N GLU A 116 4.33 9.05 14.51
CA GLU A 116 5.54 8.26 14.79
C GLU A 116 6.17 7.65 13.54
N ASP A 117 7.48 7.49 13.57
CA ASP A 117 8.20 6.92 12.44
C ASP A 117 7.88 5.42 12.29
N ASP A 118 7.69 5.00 11.04
CA ASP A 118 7.39 3.66 10.55
C ASP A 118 8.64 2.91 10.07
N PHE A 119 9.81 3.50 10.29
CA PHE A 119 11.12 2.94 9.99
C PHE A 119 12.06 3.14 11.19
N ILE A 120 13.18 2.43 11.17
CA ILE A 120 14.24 2.59 12.18
C ILE A 120 15.29 3.53 11.61
N PHE A 121 15.58 4.62 12.34
CA PHE A 121 16.69 5.50 12.01
C PHE A 121 17.96 5.01 12.73
N VAL A 122 18.97 4.60 11.96
CA VAL A 122 20.30 4.29 12.49
C VAL A 122 21.23 5.45 12.15
N PRO A 123 21.75 6.21 13.13
CA PRO A 123 22.69 7.30 12.89
C PRO A 123 23.98 6.77 12.25
N ASP A 124 24.59 7.56 11.35
CA ASP A 124 25.83 7.19 10.64
C ASP A 124 26.97 6.79 11.60
N SER A 125 27.03 7.38 12.79
CA SER A 125 28.04 7.08 13.82
C SER A 125 27.94 5.66 14.40
N GLU A 126 26.78 5.01 14.28
CA GLU A 126 26.51 3.67 14.80
C GLU A 126 26.40 2.61 13.69
N SER A 127 26.51 3.03 12.42
CA SER A 127 26.44 2.16 11.24
C SER A 127 27.49 1.04 11.22
N HIS A 128 28.61 1.21 11.92
CA HIS A 128 29.69 0.21 12.01
C HIS A 128 29.48 -0.85 13.10
N VAL A 129 28.50 -0.69 13.98
CA VAL A 129 28.29 -1.55 15.17
C VAL A 129 27.09 -2.48 14.98
N VAL A 130 26.24 -2.19 14.00
CA VAL A 130 24.98 -2.89 13.79
C VAL A 130 25.15 -3.87 12.62
N ASP A 131 25.52 -5.12 12.94
CA ASP A 131 25.42 -6.28 12.04
C ASP A 131 23.94 -6.68 11.75
N ILE A 132 22.97 -5.93 12.29
CA ILE A 132 21.55 -6.05 11.95
C ILE A 132 21.35 -5.46 10.54
N GLU A 133 21.76 -6.29 9.58
CA GLU A 133 21.38 -6.36 8.18
C GLU A 133 21.24 -5.01 7.46
N ASN A 134 22.18 -4.74 6.55
CA ASN A 134 22.21 -3.70 5.52
C ASN A 134 20.85 -3.37 4.84
N ILE A 135 19.83 -4.21 4.97
CA ILE A 135 18.50 -4.12 4.36
C ILE A 135 17.67 -2.94 4.92
N GLN A 136 17.64 -2.71 6.24
CA GLN A 136 16.80 -1.63 6.82
C GLN A 136 17.38 -0.23 6.57
N ILE A 137 18.71 -0.08 6.63
CA ILE A 137 19.39 1.17 6.28
C ILE A 137 19.13 1.51 4.80
N ASN A 138 19.22 0.51 3.91
CA ASN A 138 18.89 0.69 2.49
C ASN A 138 17.44 1.13 2.26
N ALA A 139 16.49 0.65 3.07
CA ALA A 139 15.10 1.04 2.93
C ALA A 139 14.89 2.55 3.17
N VAL A 140 15.49 3.14 4.21
CA VAL A 140 15.38 4.60 4.48
C VAL A 140 16.05 5.42 3.38
N CYS A 141 17.20 4.97 2.89
CA CYS A 141 17.89 5.58 1.74
C CYS A 141 16.98 5.63 0.50
N ASN A 142 16.06 4.66 0.33
CA ASN A 142 15.12 4.70 -0.78
C ASN A 142 14.15 5.89 -0.67
N LEU A 143 13.68 6.28 0.52
CA LEU A 143 12.79 7.45 0.64
C LEU A 143 13.47 8.72 0.16
N ASP A 144 14.73 8.95 0.55
CA ASP A 144 15.48 10.13 0.12
C ASP A 144 15.79 10.11 -1.38
N GLN A 145 16.16 8.94 -1.90
CA GLN A 145 16.50 8.78 -3.32
C GLN A 145 15.34 9.17 -4.24
N TYR A 146 14.10 8.94 -3.79
CA TYR A 146 12.89 9.23 -4.57
C TYR A 146 12.11 10.45 -4.04
N ASP A 147 12.80 11.36 -3.34
CA ASP A 147 12.26 12.64 -2.85
C ASP A 147 11.01 12.52 -1.95
N PHE A 148 10.86 11.40 -1.23
CA PHE A 148 9.82 11.25 -0.20
C PHE A 148 10.32 11.74 1.16
N SER A 149 9.46 12.49 1.87
CA SER A 149 9.78 12.92 3.23
C SER A 149 9.94 11.72 4.17
N ARG A 150 11.08 11.63 4.86
CA ARG A 150 11.27 10.65 5.94
C ARG A 150 10.18 10.80 7.00
N LYS A 151 9.89 12.03 7.43
CA LYS A 151 8.82 12.31 8.39
C LYS A 151 7.48 12.45 7.71
N ARG A 152 6.51 11.63 8.12
CA ARG A 152 5.12 11.74 7.68
C ARG A 152 4.36 12.79 8.47
N ASN A 153 3.51 13.52 7.78
CA ASN A 153 2.50 14.34 8.45
C ASN A 153 1.25 13.51 8.76
N SER A 154 0.50 13.94 9.77
CA SER A 154 -0.80 13.36 10.11
C SER A 154 -1.58 14.37 10.93
N ARG A 155 -2.82 14.65 10.56
CA ARG A 155 -3.75 15.45 11.37
C ARG A 155 -4.24 14.69 12.58
N ASP A 156 -4.22 13.35 12.52
CA ASP A 156 -4.48 12.51 13.68
C ASP A 156 -3.21 12.31 14.50
N LYS A 157 -3.20 12.87 15.72
CA LYS A 157 -2.08 12.74 16.65
C LYS A 157 -2.30 11.65 17.70
N ASN A 158 -3.47 11.02 17.71
CA ASN A 158 -3.75 9.95 18.67
C ASN A 158 -3.12 8.64 18.23
N LYS A 159 -2.94 7.75 19.21
CA LYS A 159 -2.48 6.39 18.98
C LYS A 159 -3.38 5.36 19.62
N ASN A 160 -3.44 4.17 19.04
CA ASN A 160 -4.07 3.00 19.63
C ASN A 160 -3.15 1.77 19.52
N ARG A 161 -3.64 0.63 20.00
CA ARG A 161 -2.85 -0.61 20.03
C ARG A 161 -2.52 -1.11 18.63
N PHE A 162 -3.50 -1.12 17.73
CA PHE A 162 -3.31 -1.48 16.32
C PHE A 162 -2.33 -0.53 15.63
N GLY A 163 -2.33 0.75 16.00
CA GLY A 163 -1.35 1.73 15.55
C GLY A 163 0.08 1.34 15.90
N ASN A 164 0.33 0.95 17.15
CA ASN A 164 1.65 0.49 17.58
C ASN A 164 2.05 -0.80 16.84
N GLN A 165 1.15 -1.78 16.72
CA GLN A 165 1.42 -3.01 15.98
C GLN A 165 1.71 -2.74 14.49
N LEU A 166 1.00 -1.79 13.87
CA LEU A 166 1.20 -1.43 12.46
C LEU A 166 2.57 -0.78 12.23
N LEU A 167 3.03 0.05 13.18
CA LEU A 167 4.37 0.65 13.13
C LEU A 167 5.46 -0.42 13.25
N GLU A 168 5.30 -1.39 14.15
CA GLU A 168 6.25 -2.51 14.28
C GLU A 168 6.24 -3.41 13.04
N PHE A 169 5.06 -3.67 12.46
CA PHE A 169 4.94 -4.35 11.18
C PHE A 169 5.73 -3.62 10.07
N CYS A 170 5.58 -2.29 9.97
CA CYS A 170 6.28 -1.49 8.95
C CYS A 170 7.80 -1.57 9.11
N LYS A 171 8.29 -1.38 10.35
CA LYS A 171 9.72 -1.46 10.67
C LYS A 171 10.29 -2.86 10.40
N GLY A 172 9.57 -3.91 10.81
CA GLY A 172 10.01 -5.30 10.65
C GLY A 172 10.03 -5.78 9.20
N ASN A 173 9.16 -5.24 8.34
CA ASN A 173 8.96 -5.72 6.98
C ASN A 173 9.40 -4.73 5.88
N ASN A 174 10.06 -3.63 6.24
CA ASN A 174 10.48 -2.56 5.31
C ASN A 174 9.31 -1.98 4.48
N PHE A 175 8.18 -1.72 5.15
CA PHE A 175 7.06 -0.99 4.56
C PHE A 175 7.05 0.46 5.00
N PHE A 176 6.58 1.32 4.10
CA PHE A 176 6.41 2.74 4.32
C PHE A 176 4.93 3.13 4.25
N ILE A 177 4.44 3.80 5.28
CA ILE A 177 3.16 4.52 5.30
C ILE A 177 3.29 5.72 4.36
N MET A 178 2.49 5.76 3.29
CA MET A 178 2.54 6.82 2.28
C MET A 178 1.64 8.02 2.59
N ASN A 179 0.68 7.85 3.51
CA ASN A 179 -0.12 8.95 4.05
C ASN A 179 0.79 10.04 4.63
N GLY A 180 0.52 11.30 4.31
CA GLY A 180 1.32 12.40 4.84
C GLY A 180 2.73 12.58 4.25
N ARG A 181 3.12 11.82 3.21
CA ARG A 181 4.47 11.88 2.60
C ARG A 181 4.52 12.48 1.20
N THR A 182 3.38 12.61 0.53
CA THR A 182 3.30 13.01 -0.87
C THR A 182 2.63 14.37 -1.02
N LEU A 183 2.79 15.00 -2.18
CA LEU A 183 2.19 16.31 -2.46
C LEU A 183 0.66 16.26 -2.39
N GLY A 184 0.04 15.14 -2.79
CA GLY A 184 -1.41 14.94 -2.73
C GLY A 184 -2.00 14.90 -1.32
N ASP A 185 -1.17 14.68 -0.29
CA ASP A 185 -1.58 14.55 1.11
C ASP A 185 -0.55 15.14 2.08
N ILE A 186 0.06 16.29 1.75
CA ILE A 186 1.16 16.84 2.55
C ILE A 186 0.79 17.10 4.02
N ASP A 187 -0.49 17.34 4.33
CA ASP A 187 -0.94 17.57 5.71
C ASP A 187 -1.25 16.27 6.48
N GLY A 188 -1.29 15.11 5.80
CA GLY A 188 -1.77 13.84 6.37
C GLY A 188 -3.23 13.92 6.81
N LYS A 189 -4.14 14.15 5.86
CA LYS A 189 -5.56 14.42 6.13
C LYS A 189 -6.25 13.26 6.85
N PHE A 190 -7.27 13.58 7.65
CA PHE A 190 -8.16 12.59 8.22
C PHE A 190 -8.83 11.76 7.12
N THR A 191 -8.87 10.45 7.31
CA THR A 191 -9.53 9.51 6.39
C THR A 191 -10.88 9.06 6.91
N CYS A 192 -11.17 9.24 8.21
CA CYS A 192 -12.43 8.84 8.82
C CYS A 192 -12.97 9.91 9.77
N ARG A 193 -14.27 10.23 9.64
CA ARG A 193 -15.06 11.16 10.47
C ARG A 193 -14.41 12.52 10.74
N ASN A 194 -13.54 12.99 9.86
CA ASN A 194 -12.73 14.19 10.07
C ASN A 194 -12.04 14.21 11.45
N SER A 195 -11.64 13.04 11.97
CA SER A 195 -11.08 12.91 13.32
C SER A 195 -9.99 11.85 13.44
N SER A 196 -9.94 10.86 12.54
CA SER A 196 -8.91 9.84 12.55
C SER A 196 -8.30 9.58 11.18
N VAL A 197 -7.04 9.14 11.20
CA VAL A 197 -6.34 8.55 10.05
C VAL A 197 -6.25 7.05 10.34
N VAL A 198 -7.03 6.27 9.60
CA VAL A 198 -7.13 4.80 9.79
C VAL A 198 -7.08 4.04 8.47
N ASP A 199 -7.32 4.74 7.36
CA ASP A 199 -7.19 4.21 6.01
C ASP A 199 -5.79 4.52 5.48
N TYR A 200 -4.98 3.48 5.30
CA TYR A 200 -3.56 3.64 4.95
C TYR A 200 -3.25 3.08 3.57
N CYS A 201 -2.18 3.59 2.99
CA CYS A 201 -1.41 2.93 1.94
C CYS A 201 -0.02 2.63 2.47
N LEU A 202 0.32 1.34 2.62
CA LEU A 202 1.67 0.87 2.93
C LEU A 202 2.33 0.40 1.64
N CYS A 203 3.54 0.87 1.37
CA CYS A 203 4.33 0.51 0.20
C CYS A 203 5.61 -0.19 0.63
N SER A 204 5.93 -1.34 0.04
CA SER A 204 7.23 -1.98 0.29
C SER A 204 8.37 -1.12 -0.25
N ALA A 205 9.54 -1.22 0.37
CA ALA A 205 10.74 -0.47 -0.02
C ALA A 205 11.15 -0.70 -1.50
N GLU A 206 10.86 -1.88 -2.07
CA GLU A 206 11.18 -2.24 -3.45
C GLU A 206 10.28 -1.54 -4.47
N LEU A 207 9.07 -1.18 -4.07
CA LEU A 207 8.06 -0.54 -4.92
C LEU A 207 8.08 0.99 -4.83
N ILE A 208 8.74 1.55 -3.82
CA ILE A 208 8.76 3.00 -3.56
C ILE A 208 9.25 3.82 -4.76
N GLN A 209 10.22 3.29 -5.53
CA GLN A 209 10.73 3.89 -6.77
C GLN A 209 9.66 4.13 -7.84
N ASN A 210 8.54 3.41 -7.75
CA ASN A 210 7.41 3.51 -8.64
C ASN A 210 6.23 4.22 -8.00
N PHE A 211 6.28 4.54 -6.72
CA PHE A 211 5.25 5.35 -6.08
C PHE A 211 5.35 6.79 -6.55
N THR A 212 4.22 7.47 -6.79
CA THR A 212 4.26 8.89 -7.21
C THR A 212 3.43 9.78 -6.32
N ASP A 213 2.22 9.36 -5.93
CA ASP A 213 1.33 10.23 -5.17
C ASP A 213 0.33 9.43 -4.35
N PHE A 214 -0.04 9.99 -3.20
CA PHE A 214 -1.11 9.53 -2.35
C PHE A 214 -2.03 10.71 -2.04
N LYS A 215 -3.33 10.51 -2.16
CA LYS A 215 -4.30 11.58 -1.93
C LYS A 215 -5.49 11.09 -1.15
N VAL A 216 -5.89 11.86 -0.14
CA VAL A 216 -7.20 11.73 0.51
C VAL A 216 -8.16 12.72 -0.17
N HIS A 217 -9.25 12.19 -0.72
CA HIS A 217 -10.33 12.98 -1.31
C HIS A 217 -11.28 13.50 -0.24
N ASP A 218 -12.10 14.48 -0.62
CA ASP A 218 -13.12 14.99 0.29
C ASP A 218 -14.18 13.91 0.57
N PHE A 219 -14.72 13.95 1.80
CA PHE A 219 -15.79 13.06 2.19
C PHE A 219 -17.00 13.24 1.28
N SER A 220 -17.58 12.11 0.86
CA SER A 220 -18.81 12.08 0.07
C SER A 220 -19.75 11.03 0.63
N SER A 221 -20.93 11.49 1.07
CA SER A 221 -22.01 10.63 1.56
C SER A 221 -22.58 9.68 0.49
N LEU A 222 -22.19 9.86 -0.78
CA LEU A 222 -22.53 8.93 -1.86
C LEU A 222 -21.69 7.64 -1.78
N TYR A 223 -20.48 7.73 -1.24
CA TYR A 223 -19.49 6.64 -1.27
C TYR A 223 -19.25 5.99 0.09
N SER A 224 -19.50 6.72 1.18
CA SER A 224 -19.31 6.21 2.54
C SER A 224 -20.16 6.99 3.54
N ASP A 225 -20.43 6.37 4.68
CA ASP A 225 -21.06 7.04 5.81
C ASP A 225 -20.04 7.83 6.64
N VAL A 226 -18.77 7.40 6.63
CA VAL A 226 -17.76 7.94 7.56
C VAL A 226 -16.34 8.04 7.00
N HIS A 227 -16.01 7.37 5.89
CA HIS A 227 -14.66 7.36 5.31
C HIS A 227 -14.54 8.27 4.07
N SER A 228 -13.39 8.89 3.94
CA SER A 228 -12.96 9.60 2.73
C SER A 228 -12.21 8.65 1.80
N PRO A 229 -12.45 8.68 0.47
CA PRO A 229 -11.70 7.86 -0.46
C PRO A 229 -10.21 8.21 -0.47
N ILE A 230 -9.35 7.19 -0.56
CA ILE A 230 -7.91 7.33 -0.79
C ILE A 230 -7.59 6.97 -2.25
N GLU A 231 -6.65 7.70 -2.86
CA GLU A 231 -6.13 7.46 -4.20
C GLU A 231 -4.62 7.27 -4.14
N ILE A 232 -4.15 6.27 -4.87
CA ILE A 232 -2.73 5.93 -4.99
C ILE A 232 -2.37 5.99 -6.47
N SER A 233 -1.23 6.61 -6.76
CA SER A 233 -0.65 6.69 -8.10
C SER A 233 0.71 6.03 -8.13
N LEU A 234 0.93 5.21 -9.15
CA LEU A 234 2.23 4.62 -9.46
C LEU A 234 2.71 5.09 -10.84
N LYS A 235 4.02 5.31 -11.00
CA LYS A 235 4.67 5.56 -12.29
C LYS A 235 4.74 4.25 -13.07
N GLN A 236 4.44 4.33 -14.37
CA GLN A 236 4.86 3.30 -15.32
C GLN A 236 6.31 3.58 -15.71
N PRO A 237 7.21 2.59 -15.71
CA PRO A 237 8.55 2.77 -16.24
C PRO A 237 8.48 3.12 -17.73
N ASP A 238 9.40 3.99 -18.13
CA ASP A 238 9.53 4.45 -19.50
C ASP A 238 9.95 3.28 -20.41
N GLN A 239 9.55 3.29 -21.69
CA GLN A 239 10.05 2.28 -22.63
C GLN A 239 11.54 2.55 -22.86
N GLU A 240 12.40 1.55 -22.62
CA GLU A 240 13.73 1.55 -23.21
C GLU A 240 13.56 1.66 -24.73
N VAL A 241 13.90 2.82 -25.28
CA VAL A 241 14.00 2.98 -26.72
C VAL A 241 15.20 2.15 -27.14
N SER A 242 14.95 0.96 -27.68
CA SER A 242 15.99 0.19 -28.35
C SER A 242 16.56 1.04 -29.50
N THR A 243 17.69 1.69 -29.25
CA THR A 243 18.51 2.23 -30.33
C THR A 243 19.08 1.00 -31.05
N LYS A 244 18.37 0.54 -32.09
CA LYS A 244 18.98 -0.34 -33.09
C LYS A 244 20.13 0.44 -33.70
N GLY A 245 21.35 0.15 -33.24
CA GLY A 245 22.57 0.58 -33.92
C GLY A 245 22.47 0.10 -35.35
N SER A 246 22.48 1.05 -36.29
CA SER A 246 22.74 0.78 -37.69
C SER A 246 24.17 0.25 -37.78
N ASP A 247 24.30 -1.06 -37.95
CA ASP A 247 25.52 -1.70 -38.41
C ASP A 247 25.78 -1.19 -39.83
N ASP A 248 26.59 -0.14 -39.94
CA ASP A 248 27.08 0.35 -41.22
C ASP A 248 28.33 -0.46 -41.58
N THR A 249 28.09 -1.61 -42.21
CA THR A 249 29.12 -2.38 -42.91
C THR A 249 29.79 -1.49 -43.96
N ARG A 250 30.99 -0.98 -43.66
CA ARG A 250 31.92 -0.49 -44.67
C ARG A 250 33.05 -1.50 -44.85
N THR A 251 32.80 -2.43 -45.74
CA THR A 251 33.84 -3.13 -46.50
C THR A 251 34.59 -2.10 -47.35
N LYS A 252 35.86 -1.88 -47.05
CA LYS A 252 36.92 -1.63 -48.03
C LYS A 252 38.23 -2.21 -47.50
#